data_AF-A0A352YV83-F1
#
_entry.id   AF-A0A352YV83-F1
#
_cell.length_a   1.000
_cell.length_b   1.000
_cell.length_c   1.000
_cell.angle_alpha   90.00
_cell.angle_beta   90.00
_cell.angle_gamma   90.00
#
_symmetry.space_group_name_H-M   'P 1'
#
loop_
_entity.id
_entity.type
_entity.pdbx_description
1 polymer ?
#
loop_
_entity_poly.entity_id
_entity_poly.type
_entity_poly.pdbx_seq_one_letter_code
_entity_poly.pdbx_strand_id
1 'polypeptide(L)'
;MINYILNKKAPLFWLIFHIILGAISTVTPWILIFWFYSVLGTSLFRLVKSDVGSSVPLVFLIAYATSFELLARMSGTSPFIPYELGKYLLFFLLVFGILKGYRRGYIGWLMLILILPGAFFHLAGESTFKNIVFNLIGPVNVALAVIFFRNQEMERGNFIETMRLMIYPLVSVLAFTVMKAPDLKTVEFTLKANFETSGGFGTNQVSTALGLGAFLVFL
;
A
#
# COMPACT_ATOMS: atom_id res chain seq x y z
N MET A 1 -4.10 -14.43 -7.32
CA MET A 1 -2.63 -14.48 -7.18
C MET A 1 -2.19 -14.60 -5.72
N ILE A 2 -2.80 -13.86 -4.79
CA ILE A 2 -2.40 -13.83 -3.36
C ILE A 2 -2.18 -15.21 -2.73
N ASN A 3 -3.10 -16.18 -2.90
CA ASN A 3 -2.88 -17.51 -2.31
C ASN A 3 -1.62 -18.22 -2.84
N TYR A 4 -1.22 -17.95 -4.08
CA TYR A 4 0.03 -18.49 -4.63
C TYR A 4 1.24 -17.82 -3.98
N ILE A 5 1.19 -16.49 -3.78
CA ILE A 5 2.21 -15.71 -3.05
C ILE A 5 2.35 -16.24 -1.61
N LEU A 6 1.23 -16.61 -1.00
CA LEU A 6 1.19 -17.18 0.35
C LEU A 6 1.55 -18.67 0.42
N ASN A 7 1.93 -19.30 -0.69
CA ASN A 7 2.26 -20.72 -0.69
C ASN A 7 3.53 -20.98 0.15
N LYS A 8 3.34 -21.69 1.27
CA LYS A 8 4.41 -22.04 2.22
C LYS A 8 5.52 -22.91 1.63
N LYS A 9 5.30 -23.56 0.49
CA LYS A 9 6.31 -24.38 -0.19
C LYS A 9 7.34 -23.56 -0.98
N ALA A 10 7.07 -22.29 -1.27
CA ALA A 10 7.92 -21.48 -2.15
C ALA A 10 8.16 -20.03 -1.64
N PRO A 11 8.44 -19.79 -0.34
CA PRO A 11 8.66 -18.43 0.17
C PRO A 11 9.89 -17.76 -0.46
N LEU A 12 10.97 -18.53 -0.66
CA LEU A 12 12.20 -18.03 -1.28
C LEU A 12 11.98 -17.61 -2.74
N PHE A 13 11.18 -18.37 -3.48
CA PHE A 13 10.81 -18.00 -4.86
C PHE A 13 10.13 -16.64 -4.90
N TRP A 14 9.15 -16.41 -4.04
CA TRP A 14 8.43 -15.12 -4.01
C TRP A 14 9.30 -13.98 -3.53
N LEU A 15 10.21 -14.22 -2.60
CA LEU A 15 11.19 -13.21 -2.19
C LEU A 15 12.08 -12.81 -3.38
N ILE A 16 12.68 -13.79 -4.07
CA ILE A 16 13.53 -13.57 -5.25
C ILE A 16 12.73 -12.87 -6.36
N PHE A 17 11.49 -13.30 -6.61
CA PHE A 17 10.61 -12.66 -7.57
C PHE A 17 10.44 -11.17 -7.28
N HIS A 18 10.20 -10.79 -6.01
CA HIS A 18 10.03 -9.38 -5.64
C HIS A 18 11.33 -8.57 -5.67
N ILE A 19 12.47 -9.19 -5.38
CA ILE A 19 13.79 -8.57 -5.59
C ILE A 19 13.98 -8.25 -7.08
N ILE A 20 13.74 -9.24 -7.95
CA ILE A 20 13.82 -9.08 -9.41
C ILE A 20 12.81 -8.03 -9.89
N LEU A 21 11.59 -8.03 -9.36
CA LEU A 21 10.57 -7.05 -9.69
C LEU A 21 11.05 -5.62 -9.38
N GLY A 22 11.64 -5.40 -8.20
CA GLY A 22 12.22 -4.12 -7.81
C GLY A 22 13.37 -3.70 -8.73
N ALA A 23 14.29 -4.63 -9.01
CA ALA A 23 15.44 -4.37 -9.90
C ALA A 23 15.00 -4.03 -11.33
N ILE A 24 14.10 -4.81 -11.93
CA ILE A 24 13.55 -4.56 -13.27
C ILE A 24 12.82 -3.21 -13.33
N SER A 25 12.15 -2.83 -12.24
CA SER A 25 11.42 -1.57 -12.17
C SER A 25 12.33 -0.34 -12.28
N THR A 26 13.64 -0.49 -12.08
CA THR A 26 14.63 0.58 -12.32
C THR A 26 14.86 0.87 -13.81
N VAL A 27 14.53 -0.10 -14.67
CA VAL A 27 14.70 -0.06 -16.13
C VAL A 27 13.36 0.16 -16.83
N THR A 28 12.29 -0.48 -16.36
CA THR A 28 10.98 -0.38 -17.01
C THR A 28 9.80 -0.50 -16.03
N PRO A 29 8.77 0.37 -16.14
CA PRO A 29 7.57 0.30 -15.28
C PRO A 29 6.59 -0.82 -15.66
N TRP A 30 6.67 -1.35 -16.89
CA TRP A 30 5.61 -2.17 -17.47
C TRP A 30 5.40 -3.50 -16.75
N ILE A 31 6.48 -4.11 -16.27
CA ILE A 31 6.41 -5.39 -15.54
C ILE A 31 5.72 -5.20 -14.19
N LEU A 32 6.01 -4.10 -13.49
CA LEU A 32 5.30 -3.72 -12.26
C LEU A 32 3.81 -3.44 -12.52
N ILE A 33 3.49 -2.68 -13.57
CA ILE A 33 2.09 -2.37 -13.94
C ILE A 33 1.32 -3.67 -14.19
N PHE A 34 1.88 -4.56 -15.02
CA PHE A 34 1.25 -5.84 -15.33
C PHE A 34 1.05 -6.70 -14.06
N TRP A 35 2.08 -6.80 -13.22
CA TRP A 35 2.02 -7.58 -11.99
C TRP A 35 0.94 -7.05 -11.03
N PHE A 36 0.93 -5.73 -10.80
CA PHE A 36 -0.03 -5.07 -9.91
C PHE A 36 -1.48 -5.35 -10.33
N TYR A 37 -1.80 -5.12 -11.61
CA TYR A 37 -3.16 -5.36 -12.11
C TYR A 37 -3.52 -6.84 -12.20
N SER A 38 -2.56 -7.74 -12.45
CA SER A 38 -2.78 -9.19 -12.41
C SER A 38 -3.18 -9.64 -11.00
N VAL A 39 -2.50 -9.15 -9.97
CA VAL A 39 -2.83 -9.48 -8.58
C VAL A 39 -4.17 -8.87 -8.19
N LEU A 40 -4.40 -7.59 -8.52
CA LEU A 40 -5.65 -6.90 -8.21
C LEU A 40 -6.85 -7.59 -8.88
N GLY A 41 -6.79 -7.83 -10.18
CA GLY A 41 -7.87 -8.46 -10.95
C GLY A 41 -8.20 -9.87 -10.46
N THR A 42 -7.19 -10.72 -10.28
CA THR A 42 -7.42 -12.11 -9.81
C THR A 42 -7.95 -12.16 -8.38
N SER A 43 -7.61 -11.19 -7.53
CA SER A 43 -8.05 -11.16 -6.13
C SER A 43 -9.45 -10.55 -6.00
N LEU A 44 -9.75 -9.48 -6.73
CA LEU A 44 -11.10 -8.89 -6.79
C LEU A 44 -12.12 -9.89 -7.34
N PHE A 45 -11.78 -10.60 -8.43
CA PHE A 45 -12.66 -11.63 -8.99
C PHE A 45 -13.04 -12.70 -7.95
N ARG A 46 -12.08 -13.12 -7.13
CA ARG A 46 -12.32 -14.09 -6.06
C ARG A 46 -13.17 -13.50 -4.94
N LEU A 47 -12.89 -12.27 -4.52
CA LEU A 47 -13.63 -11.58 -3.44
C LEU A 47 -15.10 -11.35 -3.78
N VAL A 48 -15.41 -11.06 -5.04
CA VAL A 48 -16.79 -10.89 -5.49
C VAL A 48 -17.53 -12.23 -5.47
N LYS A 49 -16.88 -13.31 -5.91
CA LYS A 49 -17.47 -14.66 -5.95
C LYS A 49 -17.59 -15.36 -4.60
N SER A 50 -16.78 -14.97 -3.61
CA SER A 50 -16.85 -15.58 -2.29
C SER A 50 -18.05 -15.07 -1.49
N ASP A 51 -18.74 -16.00 -0.83
CA ASP A 51 -19.76 -15.69 0.17
C ASP A 51 -19.19 -14.96 1.39
N VAL A 52 -20.08 -14.34 2.16
CA VAL A 52 -19.74 -13.62 3.39
C VAL A 52 -19.29 -14.64 4.43
N GLY A 53 -17.97 -14.87 4.54
CA GLY A 53 -17.39 -15.81 5.48
C GLY A 53 -16.23 -15.23 6.29
N SER A 54 -15.29 -14.56 5.63
CA SER A 54 -14.10 -14.02 6.29
C SER A 54 -13.61 -12.75 5.61
N SER A 55 -13.21 -11.74 6.40
CA SER A 55 -12.58 -10.52 5.91
C SER A 55 -11.12 -10.74 5.51
N VAL A 56 -10.51 -11.86 5.89
CA VAL A 56 -9.08 -12.17 5.69
C VAL A 56 -8.62 -12.01 4.23
N PRO A 57 -9.32 -12.54 3.21
CA PRO A 57 -8.89 -12.36 1.82
C PRO A 57 -8.86 -10.89 1.37
N LEU A 58 -9.76 -10.05 1.92
CA LEU A 58 -9.79 -8.62 1.65
C LEU A 58 -8.65 -7.90 2.38
N VAL A 59 -8.38 -8.27 3.64
CA VAL A 59 -7.22 -7.78 4.41
C VAL A 59 -5.91 -8.08 3.67
N PHE A 60 -5.74 -9.29 3.16
CA PHE A 60 -4.57 -9.67 2.36
C PHE A 60 -4.41 -8.81 1.11
N LEU A 61 -5.50 -8.54 0.40
CA LEU A 61 -5.46 -7.69 -0.79
C LEU A 61 -5.11 -6.25 -0.44
N ILE A 62 -5.71 -5.69 0.61
CA ILE A 62 -5.41 -4.35 1.11
C ILE A 62 -3.91 -4.28 1.42
N ALA A 63 -3.42 -5.15 2.30
CA ALA A 63 -2.02 -5.15 2.75
C ALA A 63 -1.03 -5.27 1.59
N TYR A 64 -1.28 -6.18 0.65
CA TYR A 64 -0.38 -6.39 -0.48
C TYR A 64 -0.41 -5.22 -1.48
N ALA A 65 -1.60 -4.76 -1.87
CA ALA A 65 -1.74 -3.78 -2.94
C ALA A 65 -1.33 -2.37 -2.51
N THR A 66 -1.63 -1.95 -1.27
CA THR A 66 -1.23 -0.61 -0.80
C THR A 66 0.27 -0.48 -0.59
N SER A 67 0.96 -1.59 -0.26
CA SER A 67 2.41 -1.60 -0.10
C SER A 67 3.19 -1.35 -1.40
N PHE A 68 2.56 -1.44 -2.57
CA PHE A 68 3.21 -1.10 -3.86
C PHE A 68 3.28 0.40 -4.15
N GLU A 69 2.57 1.25 -3.41
CA GLU A 69 2.45 2.67 -3.75
C GLU A 69 3.81 3.35 -3.95
N LEU A 70 4.73 3.14 -3.01
CA LEU A 70 6.07 3.73 -3.09
C LEU A 70 6.84 3.22 -4.31
N LEU A 71 6.85 1.91 -4.55
CA LEU A 71 7.55 1.35 -5.70
C LEU A 71 6.96 1.87 -7.02
N ALA A 72 5.63 1.95 -7.14
CA ALA A 72 4.95 2.47 -8.32
C ALA A 72 5.37 3.93 -8.60
N ARG A 73 5.42 4.78 -7.56
CA ARG A 73 5.91 6.16 -7.68
C ARG A 73 7.37 6.22 -8.10
N MET A 74 8.25 5.45 -7.46
CA MET A 74 9.68 5.38 -7.77
C MET A 74 9.93 4.93 -9.22
N SER A 75 9.09 4.02 -9.73
CA SER A 75 9.22 3.44 -11.05
C SER A 75 8.58 4.26 -12.17
N GLY A 76 7.93 5.39 -11.84
CA GLY A 76 7.32 6.27 -12.84
C GLY A 76 6.12 5.64 -13.56
N THR A 77 5.29 4.86 -12.87
CA THR A 77 4.16 4.12 -13.48
C THR A 77 2.96 4.98 -13.88
N SER A 78 2.96 6.28 -13.57
CA SER A 78 1.88 7.20 -13.90
C SER A 78 1.82 7.44 -15.42
N PRO A 79 0.65 7.44 -16.07
CA PRO A 79 -0.71 7.47 -15.49
C PRO A 79 -1.33 6.10 -15.22
N PHE A 80 -0.69 5.00 -15.60
CA PHE A 80 -1.28 3.65 -15.53
C PHE A 80 -1.54 3.19 -14.11
N ILE A 81 -0.56 3.34 -13.21
CA ILE A 81 -0.80 3.31 -11.76
C ILE A 81 -0.68 4.77 -11.32
N PRO A 82 -1.81 5.46 -11.08
CA PRO A 82 -1.81 6.86 -10.65
C PRO A 82 -0.94 7.09 -9.42
N TYR A 83 -0.31 8.27 -9.35
CA TYR A 83 0.62 8.64 -8.29
C TYR A 83 0.06 8.40 -6.87
N GLU A 84 -1.24 8.62 -6.71
CA GLU A 84 -1.95 8.48 -5.44
C GLU A 84 -2.89 7.26 -5.42
N LEU A 85 -2.69 6.26 -6.29
CA LEU A 85 -3.64 5.15 -6.42
C LEU A 85 -3.86 4.42 -5.10
N GLY A 86 -2.85 4.27 -4.24
CA GLY A 86 -2.99 3.52 -2.99
C GLY A 86 -4.05 4.12 -2.06
N LYS A 87 -4.16 5.45 -1.97
CA LYS A 87 -5.22 6.09 -1.17
C LYS A 87 -6.62 5.83 -1.73
N TYR A 88 -6.79 5.88 -3.04
CA TYR A 88 -8.08 5.64 -3.68
C TYR A 88 -8.45 4.17 -3.67
N LEU A 89 -7.48 3.29 -3.91
CA LEU A 89 -7.67 1.84 -3.85
C LEU A 89 -8.03 1.40 -2.44
N LEU A 90 -7.35 1.91 -1.41
CA LEU A 90 -7.68 1.66 -0.02
C LEU A 90 -9.12 2.07 0.29
N PHE A 91 -9.52 3.28 -0.14
CA PHE A 91 -10.90 3.75 0.00
C PHE A 91 -11.90 2.75 -0.58
N PHE A 92 -11.72 2.35 -1.84
CA PHE A 92 -12.65 1.44 -2.52
C PHE A 92 -12.69 0.05 -1.87
N LEU A 93 -11.54 -0.50 -1.46
CA LEU A 93 -11.47 -1.80 -0.81
C LEU A 93 -12.13 -1.79 0.58
N LEU A 94 -11.95 -0.71 1.36
CA LEU A 94 -12.62 -0.55 2.66
C LEU A 94 -14.14 -0.39 2.50
N VAL A 95 -14.59 0.45 1.57
CA VAL A 95 -16.02 0.60 1.25
C VAL A 95 -16.61 -0.75 0.82
N PHE A 96 -15.93 -1.50 -0.05
CA PHE A 96 -16.36 -2.84 -0.45
C PHE A 96 -16.50 -3.78 0.76
N GLY A 97 -15.54 -3.78 1.68
CA GLY A 97 -15.60 -4.56 2.92
C GLY A 97 -16.79 -4.18 3.81
N ILE A 98 -17.04 -2.88 3.97
CA ILE A 98 -18.18 -2.35 4.75
C ILE A 98 -19.50 -2.78 4.13
N LEU A 99 -19.64 -2.71 2.80
CA LEU A 99 -20.83 -3.15 2.05
C LEU A 99 -21.04 -4.67 2.15
N LYS A 100 -19.97 -5.47 2.22
CA LYS A 100 -20.03 -6.91 2.52
C LYS A 100 -20.42 -7.24 3.97
N GLY A 101 -20.53 -6.24 4.85
CA GLY A 101 -21.02 -6.39 6.23
C GLY A 101 -19.94 -6.24 7.31
N TYR A 102 -18.67 -6.03 6.95
CA TYR A 102 -17.57 -5.84 7.90
C TYR A 102 -17.55 -4.39 8.41
N ARG A 103 -18.45 -4.05 9.35
CA ARG A 103 -18.70 -2.66 9.78
C ARG A 103 -18.88 -2.46 11.29
N ARG A 104 -18.18 -3.25 12.11
CA ARG A 104 -18.31 -3.28 13.58
C ARG A 104 -17.73 -2.03 14.27
N GLY A 105 -16.93 -1.22 13.57
CA GLY A 105 -16.27 -0.03 14.09
C GLY A 105 -17.13 1.23 14.17
N TYR A 106 -18.12 1.27 15.07
CA TYR A 106 -19.04 2.42 15.15
C TYR A 106 -18.35 3.78 15.37
N ILE A 107 -17.20 3.83 16.04
CA ILE A 107 -16.42 5.06 16.26
C ILE A 107 -15.98 5.68 14.92
N GLY A 108 -15.67 4.88 13.91
CA GLY A 108 -15.26 5.43 12.62
C GLY A 108 -16.39 6.18 11.90
N TRP A 109 -17.67 5.83 12.14
CA TRP A 109 -18.79 6.64 11.63
C TRP A 109 -18.84 8.03 12.29
N LEU A 110 -18.57 8.10 13.60
CA LEU A 110 -18.44 9.38 14.30
C LEU A 110 -17.26 10.19 13.73
N MET A 111 -16.13 9.55 13.45
CA MET A 111 -14.98 10.23 12.81
C MET A 111 -15.37 10.84 11.46
N LEU A 112 -16.14 10.12 10.63
CA LEU A 112 -16.62 10.67 9.35
C LEU A 112 -17.47 11.93 9.54
N ILE A 113 -18.34 11.95 10.56
CA ILE A 113 -19.16 13.13 10.89
C ILE A 113 -18.27 14.29 11.33
N LEU A 114 -17.27 14.04 12.18
CA LEU A 114 -16.36 15.06 12.70
C LEU A 114 -15.42 15.65 11.63
N ILE A 115 -15.25 14.97 10.49
CA ILE A 115 -14.47 15.50 9.35
C ILE A 115 -15.29 16.53 8.55
N LEU A 116 -16.63 16.46 8.59
CA LEU A 116 -17.50 17.33 7.78
C LEU A 116 -17.27 18.83 7.99
N PRO A 117 -17.13 19.36 9.22
CA PRO A 117 -16.85 20.78 9.43
C PRO A 117 -15.60 21.25 8.66
N GLY A 118 -14.51 20.48 8.73
CA GLY A 118 -13.27 20.77 7.99
C GLY A 118 -13.45 20.76 6.48
N ALA A 119 -14.32 19.88 5.96
CA ALA A 119 -14.68 19.85 4.55
C ALA A 119 -15.45 21.12 4.12
N PHE A 120 -16.40 21.57 4.93
CA PHE A 120 -17.17 22.79 4.67
C PHE A 120 -16.31 24.06 4.74
N PHE A 121 -15.37 24.14 5.68
CA PHE A 121 -14.41 25.26 5.73
C PHE A 121 -13.57 25.35 4.46
N HIS A 122 -13.13 24.21 3.92
CA HIS A 122 -12.34 24.18 2.69
C HIS A 122 -13.15 24.60 1.46
N LEU A 123 -14.43 24.19 1.39
CA LEU A 123 -15.37 24.61 0.33
C LEU A 123 -15.64 26.12 0.35
N ALA A 124 -15.72 26.72 1.55
CA ALA A 124 -15.97 28.16 1.71
C ALA A 124 -14.76 29.02 1.31
N GLY A 125 -13.54 28.49 1.38
CA GLY A 125 -12.30 29.22 1.09
C GLY A 125 -11.83 29.15 -0.37
N GLU A 126 -12.75 29.04 -1.34
CA GLU A 126 -12.46 28.96 -2.79
C GLU A 126 -11.49 27.82 -3.21
N SER A 127 -11.34 26.79 -2.37
CA SER A 127 -10.50 25.65 -2.75
C SER A 127 -11.16 24.83 -3.85
N THR A 128 -10.37 24.46 -4.86
CA THR A 128 -10.88 23.56 -5.91
C THR A 128 -11.35 22.23 -5.30
N PHE A 129 -12.42 21.65 -5.86
CA PHE A 129 -12.93 20.33 -5.45
C PHE A 129 -11.82 19.27 -5.41
N LYS A 130 -10.87 19.35 -6.36
CA LYS A 130 -9.70 18.46 -6.41
C LYS A 130 -8.83 18.55 -5.17
N ASN A 131 -8.56 19.75 -4.66
CA ASN A 131 -7.76 19.96 -3.45
C ASN A 131 -8.49 19.44 -2.20
N ILE A 132 -9.81 19.64 -2.15
CA ILE A 132 -10.65 19.15 -1.06
C ILE A 132 -10.59 17.62 -0.99
N VAL A 133 -10.84 16.94 -2.12
CA VAL A 133 -10.75 15.48 -2.19
C VAL A 133 -9.34 14.98 -1.86
N PHE A 134 -8.31 15.67 -2.36
CA PHE A 134 -6.92 15.32 -2.11
C PHE A 134 -6.58 15.34 -0.61
N ASN A 135 -7.07 16.34 0.13
CA ASN A 135 -6.80 16.51 1.56
C ASN A 135 -7.70 15.62 2.45
N LEU A 136 -8.96 15.40 2.07
CA LEU A 136 -9.92 14.68 2.91
C LEU A 136 -9.82 13.15 2.80
N ILE A 137 -9.34 12.61 1.68
CA ILE A 137 -9.36 11.15 1.46
C ILE A 137 -8.48 10.40 2.48
N GLY A 138 -7.40 11.01 2.97
CA GLY A 138 -6.54 10.43 4.00
C GLY A 138 -7.29 10.22 5.32
N PRO A 139 -7.80 11.29 5.96
CA PRO A 139 -8.63 11.18 7.17
C PRO A 139 -9.85 10.27 6.99
N VAL A 140 -10.52 10.32 5.83
CA VAL A 140 -11.64 9.42 5.50
C VAL A 140 -11.19 7.97 5.50
N ASN A 141 -10.05 7.63 4.89
CA ASN A 141 -9.52 6.27 4.91
C ASN A 141 -9.22 5.77 6.33
N VAL A 142 -8.73 6.63 7.23
CA VAL A 142 -8.53 6.26 8.63
C VAL A 142 -9.86 5.93 9.30
N ALA A 143 -10.89 6.76 9.10
CA ALA A 143 -12.22 6.51 9.63
C ALA A 143 -12.83 5.20 9.08
N LEU A 144 -12.70 4.95 7.77
CA LEU A 144 -13.14 3.71 7.13
C LEU A 144 -12.37 2.49 7.65
N ALA A 145 -11.07 2.63 7.89
CA ALA A 145 -10.25 1.56 8.47
C ALA A 145 -10.73 1.20 9.88
N VAL A 146 -11.10 2.19 10.71
CA VAL A 146 -11.71 1.94 12.02
C VAL A 146 -13.04 1.19 11.89
N ILE A 147 -13.92 1.60 10.96
CA ILE A 147 -15.21 0.93 10.69
C ILE A 147 -14.98 -0.55 10.33
N PHE A 148 -14.03 -0.79 9.43
CA PHE A 148 -13.76 -2.10 8.85
C PHE A 148 -12.99 -3.02 9.79
N PHE A 149 -11.82 -2.62 10.29
CA PHE A 149 -10.90 -3.51 11.02
C PHE A 149 -11.31 -3.79 12.47
N ARG A 150 -12.21 -3.03 13.08
CA ARG A 150 -12.60 -3.27 14.47
C ARG A 150 -13.29 -4.63 14.63
N ASN A 151 -12.85 -5.39 15.64
CA ASN A 151 -13.38 -6.71 15.99
C ASN A 151 -13.41 -7.68 14.80
N GLN A 152 -12.45 -7.54 13.87
CA GLN A 152 -12.19 -8.56 12.86
C GLN A 152 -11.38 -9.67 13.51
N GLU A 153 -11.94 -10.87 13.55
CA GLU A 153 -11.24 -12.05 14.04
C GLU A 153 -10.24 -12.50 12.98
N MET A 154 -8.98 -12.65 13.38
CA MET A 154 -7.93 -13.14 12.52
C MET A 154 -7.04 -14.10 13.29
N GLU A 155 -6.95 -15.33 12.78
CA GLU A 155 -6.02 -16.32 13.32
C GLU A 155 -4.58 -15.82 13.23
N ARG A 156 -3.73 -16.24 14.19
CA ARG A 156 -2.31 -15.89 14.22
C ARG A 156 -1.61 -16.17 12.90
N GLY A 157 -1.95 -17.29 12.25
CA GLY A 157 -1.42 -17.63 10.92
C GLY A 157 -1.72 -16.54 9.89
N ASN A 158 -2.98 -16.12 9.78
CA ASN A 158 -3.39 -15.06 8.85
C ASN A 158 -2.78 -13.69 9.19
N PHE A 159 -2.56 -13.38 10.47
CA PHE A 159 -1.83 -12.18 10.86
C PHE A 159 -0.40 -12.18 10.31
N ILE A 160 0.34 -13.27 10.52
CA ILE A 160 1.70 -13.45 9.97
C ILE A 160 1.69 -13.37 8.45
N GLU A 161 0.71 -13.99 7.78
CA GLU A 161 0.59 -13.92 6.33
C GLU A 161 0.32 -12.50 5.82
N THR A 162 -0.46 -11.70 6.55
CA THR A 162 -0.67 -10.28 6.25
C THR A 162 0.65 -9.50 6.31
N MET A 163 1.47 -9.73 7.34
CA MET A 163 2.79 -9.11 7.47
C MET A 163 3.72 -9.51 6.33
N ARG A 164 3.74 -10.80 5.98
CA ARG A 164 4.53 -11.30 4.85
C ARG A 164 4.13 -10.64 3.53
N LEU A 165 2.84 -10.39 3.30
CA LEU A 165 2.36 -9.67 2.11
C LEU A 165 2.82 -8.22 2.06
N MET A 166 2.93 -7.54 3.21
CA MET A 166 3.48 -6.18 3.25
C MET A 166 4.99 -6.17 2.99
N ILE A 167 5.72 -7.18 3.45
CA ILE A 167 7.19 -7.27 3.28
C ILE A 167 7.58 -7.39 1.81
N TYR A 168 6.85 -8.17 1.01
CA TYR A 168 7.26 -8.42 -0.38
C TYR A 168 7.43 -7.15 -1.23
N PRO A 169 6.48 -6.21 -1.31
CA PRO A 169 6.70 -4.94 -2.03
C PRO A 169 7.79 -4.06 -1.38
N LEU A 170 7.96 -4.11 -0.06
CA LEU A 170 9.03 -3.36 0.63
C LEU A 170 10.42 -3.88 0.26
N VAL A 171 10.56 -5.20 0.05
CA VAL A 171 11.78 -5.79 -0.51
C VAL A 171 12.02 -5.31 -1.94
N SER A 172 10.97 -5.14 -2.76
CA SER A 172 11.12 -4.54 -4.08
C SER A 172 11.58 -3.07 -4.00
N VAL A 173 11.07 -2.29 -3.04
CA VAL A 173 11.56 -0.92 -2.77
C VAL A 173 13.02 -0.92 -2.37
N LEU A 174 13.43 -1.85 -1.50
CA LEU A 174 14.84 -2.00 -1.10
C LEU A 174 15.72 -2.32 -2.31
N ALA A 175 15.34 -3.32 -3.11
CA ALA A 175 16.07 -3.71 -4.32
C ALA A 175 16.19 -2.55 -5.31
N PHE A 176 15.10 -1.84 -5.58
CA PHE A 176 15.11 -0.65 -6.43
C PHE A 176 16.09 0.40 -5.90
N THR A 177 16.00 0.71 -4.60
CA THR A 177 16.81 1.75 -3.95
C THR A 177 18.30 1.40 -4.03
N VAL A 178 18.68 0.16 -3.69
CA VAL A 178 20.07 -0.29 -3.75
C VAL A 178 20.61 -0.25 -5.19
N MET A 179 19.81 -0.63 -6.18
CA MET A 179 20.21 -0.62 -7.59
C MET A 179 20.37 0.78 -8.18
N LYS A 180 19.63 1.77 -7.67
CA LYS A 180 19.71 3.18 -8.10
C LYS A 180 20.70 4.01 -7.28
N ALA A 181 21.05 3.56 -6.07
CA ALA A 181 22.01 4.27 -5.23
C ALA A 181 23.41 4.20 -5.85
N PRO A 182 24.16 5.33 -5.90
CA PRO A 182 25.55 5.32 -6.33
C PRO A 182 26.47 4.67 -5.28
N ASP A 183 27.75 4.52 -5.61
CA ASP A 183 28.75 4.10 -4.62
C ASP A 183 28.74 5.10 -3.45
N LEU A 184 28.51 4.61 -2.23
CA LEU A 184 28.45 5.44 -1.02
C LEU A 184 29.76 6.21 -0.77
N LYS A 185 30.88 5.73 -1.32
CA LYS A 185 32.18 6.42 -1.25
C LYS A 185 32.21 7.72 -2.04
N THR A 186 31.36 7.85 -3.06
CA THR A 186 31.27 9.06 -3.89
C THR A 186 30.20 10.02 -3.40
N VAL A 187 29.46 9.67 -2.34
CA VAL A 187 28.35 10.45 -1.81
C VAL A 187 28.87 11.47 -0.80
N GLU A 188 28.64 12.76 -1.06
CA GLU A 188 28.89 13.82 -0.08
C GLU A 188 27.72 13.91 0.91
N PHE A 189 27.94 13.44 2.13
CA PHE A 189 26.95 13.56 3.20
C PHE A 189 26.91 15.00 3.73
N THR A 190 25.75 15.64 3.55
CA THR A 190 25.46 16.96 4.12
C THR A 190 24.39 16.84 5.19
N LEU A 191 24.08 17.95 5.89
CA LEU A 191 22.98 17.99 6.87
C LEU A 191 21.58 17.95 6.22
N LYS A 192 21.50 17.86 4.89
CA LYS A 192 20.24 17.78 4.14
C LYS A 192 19.91 16.34 3.78
N ALA A 193 18.64 16.12 3.41
CA ALA A 193 18.19 14.84 2.91
C ALA A 193 18.93 14.46 1.62
N ASN A 194 19.41 13.22 1.54
CA ASN A 194 20.22 12.74 0.43
C ASN A 194 19.39 11.88 -0.54
N PHE A 195 18.96 12.48 -1.64
CA PHE A 195 18.15 11.82 -2.67
C PHE A 195 18.90 10.72 -3.43
N GLU A 196 20.23 10.78 -3.50
CA GLU A 196 21.03 9.76 -4.18
C GLU A 196 20.93 8.43 -3.45
N THR A 197 20.98 8.47 -2.12
CA THR A 197 20.85 7.27 -1.27
C THR A 197 19.44 6.70 -1.19
N SER A 198 18.42 7.44 -1.64
CA SER A 198 17.02 6.98 -1.69
C SER A 198 16.58 6.52 -3.09
N GLY A 199 17.53 6.28 -3.99
CA GLY A 199 17.24 5.86 -5.37
C GLY A 199 16.57 6.95 -6.20
N GLY A 200 16.83 8.22 -5.88
CA GLY A 200 16.29 9.38 -6.58
C GLY A 200 14.86 9.78 -6.18
N PHE A 201 14.32 9.21 -5.11
CA PHE A 201 12.93 9.46 -4.68
C PHE A 201 12.84 10.08 -3.27
N GLY A 202 11.65 10.51 -2.86
CA GLY A 202 11.41 11.18 -1.59
C GLY A 202 12.00 10.45 -0.38
N THR A 203 13.09 10.99 0.17
CA THR A 203 13.93 10.36 1.21
C THR A 203 13.13 9.91 2.44
N ASN A 204 12.20 10.74 2.90
CA ASN A 204 11.33 10.43 4.04
C ASN A 204 10.39 9.25 3.77
N GLN A 205 9.90 9.11 2.53
CA GLN A 205 9.00 8.02 2.16
C GLN A 205 9.77 6.71 2.08
N VAL A 206 10.96 6.73 1.45
CA VAL A 206 11.83 5.56 1.34
C VAL A 206 12.31 5.10 2.71
N SER A 207 12.81 6.00 3.56
CA SER A 207 13.27 5.64 4.91
C SER A 207 12.15 5.09 5.79
N THR A 208 10.95 5.68 5.74
CA THR A 208 9.77 5.19 6.49
C THR A 208 9.37 3.79 6.03
N ALA A 209 9.32 3.55 4.71
CA ALA A 209 8.96 2.25 4.16
C ALA A 209 9.98 1.16 4.49
N LEU A 210 11.28 1.46 4.36
CA LEU A 210 12.34 0.51 4.73
C LEU A 210 12.40 0.26 6.24
N GLY A 211 12.17 1.29 7.05
CA GLY A 211 12.04 1.17 8.51
C GLY A 211 10.86 0.27 8.91
N LEU A 212 9.70 0.45 8.26
CA LEU A 212 8.56 -0.47 8.41
C LEU A 212 8.94 -1.90 8.01
N GLY A 213 9.63 -2.08 6.88
CA GLY A 213 10.10 -3.39 6.43
C GLY A 213 11.00 -4.08 7.45
N ALA A 214 11.97 -3.37 8.00
CA ALA A 214 12.85 -3.87 9.06
C ALA A 214 12.06 -4.25 10.32
N PHE A 215 11.11 -3.41 10.74
CA PHE A 215 10.25 -3.69 11.89
C PHE A 215 9.37 -4.94 11.67
N LEU A 216 8.79 -5.11 10.48
CA LEU A 216 7.97 -6.28 10.16
C LEU A 216 8.77 -7.58 10.12
N VAL A 217 10.05 -7.54 9.74
CA VAL A 217 10.95 -8.71 9.75
C VAL A 217 11.43 -9.06 11.16
N PHE A 218 11.53 -8.07 12.04
CA PHE A 218 11.89 -8.27 13.44
C PHE A 218 10.79 -8.98 14.26
N LEU A 219 9.52 -8.73 13.93
CA LEU A 219 8.34 -9.32 14.59
C LEU A 219 8.14 -10.81 14.22
#